data_AF-A0A1I0QUX5-F1
#
_entry.id   AF-A0A1I0QUX5-F1
#
_cell.length_a   1.000
_cell.length_b   1.000
_cell.length_c   1.000
_cell.angle_alpha   90.00
_cell.angle_beta   90.00
_cell.angle_gamma   90.00
#
_symmetry.space_group_name_H-M   'P 1'
#
loop_
_entity.id
_entity.type
_entity.pdbx_description
1 polymer ?
#
loop_
_entity_poly.entity_id
_entity_poly.type
_entity_poly.pdbx_seq_one_letter_code
_entity_poly.pdbx_strand_id
1 'polypeptide(L)'
;MSKYGEGLGIELVKAVNKGELLEPVTTKKIREYCEVKNWKPSNSYINVYLANTAAENHSPTYKKYFEKVADGEYAVTKEYR
;
A
#
# COMPACT_ATOMS: atom_id res chain seq x y z
N MET A 1 -11.47 12.98 -8.34
CA MET A 1 -11.82 12.29 -7.08
C MET A 1 -11.11 10.95 -7.04
N SER A 2 -10.16 10.79 -6.14
CA SER A 2 -9.49 9.51 -5.87
C SER A 2 -10.51 8.54 -5.25
N LYS A 3 -10.45 7.26 -5.63
CA LYS A 3 -11.37 6.22 -5.16
C LYS A 3 -11.28 5.94 -3.65
N TYR A 4 -10.18 6.31 -3.00
CA TYR A 4 -9.86 5.97 -1.61
C TYR A 4 -9.16 7.16 -0.94
N GLY A 5 -9.90 8.10 -0.34
CA GLY A 5 -9.32 9.31 0.25
C GLY A 5 -8.54 10.13 -0.79
N GLU A 6 -7.26 10.42 -0.52
CA GLU A 6 -6.33 11.07 -1.46
C GLU A 6 -5.68 10.10 -2.47
N GLY A 7 -5.94 8.79 -2.31
CA GLY A 7 -5.40 7.70 -3.12
C GLY A 7 -4.83 6.60 -2.22
N LEU A 8 -5.08 5.32 -2.57
CA LEU A 8 -4.77 4.19 -1.68
C LEU A 8 -3.32 4.21 -1.18
N GLY A 9 -2.34 4.52 -2.04
CA GLY A 9 -0.94 4.60 -1.64
C GLY A 9 -0.64 5.64 -0.59
N ILE A 10 -1.16 6.84 -0.79
CA ILE A 10 -0.93 7.98 0.09
C ILE A 10 -1.55 7.67 1.46
N GLU A 11 -2.75 7.10 1.47
CA GLU A 11 -3.44 6.72 2.70
C GLU A 11 -2.70 5.60 3.44
N LEU A 12 -2.17 4.61 2.73
CA LEU A 12 -1.38 3.54 3.36
C LEU A 12 -0.06 4.05 3.93
N VAL A 13 0.66 4.91 3.22
CA VAL A 13 1.89 5.57 3.73
C VAL A 13 1.57 6.38 4.98
N LYS A 14 0.52 7.21 4.93
CA LYS A 14 0.06 7.98 6.10
C LYS A 14 -0.30 7.07 7.27
N ALA A 15 -0.96 5.94 7.02
CA ALA A 15 -1.33 4.98 8.06
C ALA A 15 -0.09 4.36 8.71
N VAL A 16 0.93 4.02 7.91
CA VAL A 16 2.22 3.53 8.43
C VAL A 16 2.91 4.58 9.27
N ASN A 17 3.06 5.81 8.76
CA ASN A 17 3.77 6.88 9.47
C ASN A 17 3.05 7.33 10.75
N LYS A 18 1.73 7.16 10.83
CA LYS A 18 0.93 7.41 12.04
C LYS A 18 0.92 6.25 13.03
N GLY A 19 1.41 5.08 12.65
CA GLY A 19 1.31 3.85 13.45
C GLY A 19 -0.08 3.19 13.43
N GLU A 20 -0.98 3.61 12.53
CA GLU A 20 -2.28 2.96 12.29
C GLU A 20 -2.09 1.61 11.54
N LEU A 21 -1.03 1.47 10.74
CA LEU A 21 -0.69 0.27 9.99
C LEU A 21 0.75 -0.16 10.29
N LEU A 22 0.93 -1.34 10.86
CA LEU A 22 2.26 -1.82 11.26
C LEU A 22 3.00 -2.51 10.12
N GLU A 23 4.26 -2.11 9.92
CA GLU A 23 5.20 -2.80 9.02
C GLU A 23 5.64 -4.16 9.61
N PRO A 24 5.95 -5.17 8.78
CA PRO A 24 5.77 -5.19 7.33
C PRO A 24 4.28 -5.22 6.94
N VAL A 25 3.92 -4.41 5.96
CA VAL A 25 2.58 -4.31 5.39
C VAL A 25 2.29 -5.56 4.57
N THR A 26 1.11 -6.14 4.75
CA THR A 26 0.62 -7.29 3.99
C THR A 26 -0.74 -6.99 3.38
N THR A 27 -1.12 -7.75 2.35
CA THR A 27 -2.44 -7.66 1.72
C THR A 27 -3.57 -7.81 2.74
N LYS A 28 -3.39 -8.68 3.73
CA LYS A 28 -4.32 -8.88 4.85
C LYS A 28 -4.46 -7.62 5.71
N LYS A 29 -3.35 -7.01 6.15
CA LYS A 29 -3.37 -5.78 6.97
C LYS A 29 -3.99 -4.60 6.21
N ILE A 30 -3.70 -4.47 4.91
CA ILE A 30 -4.30 -3.45 4.05
C ILE A 30 -5.81 -3.65 3.96
N ARG A 31 -6.28 -4.89 3.81
CA ARG A 31 -7.70 -5.20 3.75
C ARG A 31 -8.40 -4.80 5.03
N GLU A 32 -7.85 -5.19 6.18
CA GLU A 32 -8.38 -4.82 7.50
C GLU A 32 -8.43 -3.29 7.67
N TYR A 33 -7.38 -2.58 7.26
CA TYR A 33 -7.38 -1.11 7.24
C TYR A 33 -8.46 -0.51 6.33
N CYS A 34 -8.63 -1.05 5.13
CA CYS A 34 -9.66 -0.60 4.19
C CYS A 34 -11.07 -0.86 4.72
N GLU A 35 -11.30 -2.00 5.39
CA GLU A 35 -12.58 -2.32 6.03
C GLU A 35 -12.93 -1.30 7.12
N VAL A 36 -11.96 -0.91 7.97
CA VAL A 36 -12.15 0.15 8.98
C VAL A 36 -12.48 1.51 8.34
N LYS A 37 -11.90 1.81 7.18
CA LYS A 37 -12.19 3.05 6.41
C LYS A 37 -13.44 2.95 5.52
N ASN A 38 -14.17 1.83 5.54
CA ASN A 38 -15.29 1.53 4.64
C ASN A 38 -14.93 1.62 3.14
N TRP A 39 -13.68 1.30 2.80
CA TRP A 39 -13.20 1.18 1.43
C TRP A 39 -13.26 -0.28 0.98
N LYS A 40 -13.69 -0.50 -0.27
CA LYS A 40 -13.90 -1.85 -0.83
C LYS A 40 -13.02 -2.12 -2.07
N PRO A 41 -11.69 -2.01 -1.97
CA PRO A 41 -10.80 -2.49 -3.04
C PRO A 41 -10.93 -4.00 -3.20
N SER A 42 -10.84 -4.50 -4.44
CA SER A 42 -10.76 -5.95 -4.67
C SER A 42 -9.39 -6.50 -4.23
N ASN A 43 -9.34 -7.75 -3.80
CA ASN A 43 -8.09 -8.41 -3.43
C ASN A 43 -7.07 -8.39 -4.59
N SER A 44 -7.55 -8.63 -5.82
CA SER A 44 -6.71 -8.55 -7.02
C SER A 44 -6.13 -7.16 -7.21
N TYR A 45 -6.90 -6.11 -6.92
CA TYR A 45 -6.40 -4.74 -6.99
C TYR A 45 -5.31 -4.48 -5.95
N ILE A 46 -5.48 -4.90 -4.70
CA ILE A 46 -4.45 -4.75 -3.65
C ILE A 46 -3.16 -5.48 -4.04
N ASN A 47 -3.28 -6.71 -4.55
CA ASN A 47 -2.13 -7.52 -4.96
C ASN A 47 -1.35 -6.86 -6.11
N VAL A 48 -2.07 -6.44 -7.17
CA VAL A 48 -1.48 -5.75 -8.32
C VAL A 48 -0.88 -4.42 -7.88
N TYR A 49 -1.54 -3.69 -6.99
CA TYR A 49 -1.07 -2.41 -6.47
C TYR A 49 0.26 -2.57 -5.72
N LEU A 50 0.35 -3.50 -4.76
CA LEU A 50 1.58 -3.74 -4.01
C LEU A 50 2.72 -4.20 -4.91
N ALA A 51 2.46 -5.13 -5.83
CA ALA A 51 3.47 -5.60 -6.77
C ALA A 51 4.03 -4.47 -7.65
N ASN A 52 3.17 -3.59 -8.17
CA ASN A 52 3.61 -2.49 -9.05
C ASN A 52 4.26 -1.33 -8.30
N THR A 53 3.87 -1.09 -7.05
CA THR A 53 4.49 -0.05 -6.21
C THR A 53 5.80 -0.50 -5.58
N ALA A 54 6.01 -1.82 -5.42
CA ALA A 54 7.26 -2.38 -4.89
C ALA A 54 8.32 -2.68 -5.96
N ALA A 55 7.92 -2.96 -7.20
CA ALA A 55 8.87 -3.32 -8.25
C ALA A 55 9.33 -2.08 -9.03
N GLU A 56 10.62 -1.75 -8.97
CA GLU A 56 11.21 -0.59 -9.67
C GLU A 56 10.94 -0.62 -11.18
N ASN A 57 11.04 -1.79 -11.81
CA ASN A 57 10.98 -1.94 -13.27
C ASN A 57 9.61 -2.30 -13.84
N HIS A 58 8.58 -2.48 -13.00
CA HIS A 58 7.33 -3.11 -13.46
C HIS A 58 6.30 -2.14 -14.05
N SER A 59 6.23 -0.91 -13.53
CA SER A 59 5.38 0.14 -14.11
C SER A 59 5.94 1.53 -13.79
N PRO A 60 6.27 2.36 -14.79
CA PRO A 60 6.80 3.71 -14.58
C PRO A 60 5.74 4.69 -14.06
N THR A 61 4.46 4.36 -14.22
CA THR A 61 3.33 5.18 -13.80
C THR A 61 2.97 5.04 -12.32
N TYR A 62 3.44 3.99 -11.65
CA TYR A 62 3.18 3.78 -10.23
C TYR A 62 4.30 4.40 -9.39
N LYS A 63 3.93 5.30 -8.49
CA LYS A 63 4.84 5.80 -7.46
C LYS A 63 5.33 4.66 -6.58
N LYS A 64 6.63 4.65 -6.28
CA LYS A 64 7.32 3.57 -5.55
C LYS A 64 7.25 3.81 -4.05
N TYR A 65 6.02 3.72 -3.52
CA TYR A 65 5.75 3.92 -2.10
C TYR A 65 6.26 2.78 -1.23
N PHE A 66 6.40 1.58 -1.81
CA PHE A 66 6.72 0.37 -1.05
C PHE A 66 7.97 -0.29 -1.62
N GLU A 67 8.65 -1.09 -0.80
CA GLU A 67 9.71 -2.02 -1.18
C GLU A 67 9.35 -3.41 -0.66
N LYS A 68 9.64 -4.46 -1.45
CA LYS A 68 9.38 -5.84 -1.05
C LYS A 68 10.49 -6.29 -0.10
N VAL A 69 10.12 -6.65 1.14
CA VAL A 69 11.08 -7.11 2.16
C VAL A 69 11.09 -8.64 2.31
N ALA A 70 9.95 -9.29 2.09
CA ALA A 70 9.81 -10.73 2.03
C ALA A 70 8.60 -11.11 1.16
N ASP A 71 8.28 -12.40 1.06
CA ASP A 71 7.17 -12.83 0.21
C ASP A 71 5.80 -12.39 0.77
N GLY A 72 5.09 -11.55 0.03
CA GLY A 72 3.84 -10.94 0.49
C GLY A 72 4.01 -9.83 1.54
N GLU A 73 5.24 -9.43 1.85
CA GLU A 73 5.57 -8.43 2.87
C GLU A 73 6.28 -7.22 2.27
N TYR A 74 5.81 -6.03 2.66
CA TYR A 74 6.23 -4.77 2.08
C TYR A 74 6.54 -3.74 3.17
N ALA A 75 7.53 -2.88 2.93
CA ALA A 75 7.83 -1.73 3.78
C ALA A 75 7.67 -0.43 2.97
N VAL A 76 7.38 0.68 3.63
CA VAL A 76 7.36 2.00 3.01
C VAL A 76 8.80 2.41 2.69
N THR A 77 9.03 2.86 1.46
CA THR A 77 10.36 3.31 1.04
C THR A 77 10.79 4.54 1.84
N LYS A 78 12.10 4.68 2.06
CA LYS A 78 12.68 5.78 2.88
C LYS A 78 12.28 7.18 2.43
N GLU A 79 11.96 7.38 1.15
CA GLU A 79 11.52 8.66 0.59
C GLU A 79 10.18 9.14 1.17
N TYR A 80 9.32 8.21 1.60
CA TYR A 80 7.95 8.50 2.06
C TYR A 80 7.77 8.29 3.57
N ARG A 81 8.86 8.15 4.33
CA ARG A 81 8.85 8.16 5.80
C ARG A 81 8.83 9.57 6.37
#